data_AF-A0A6P0V801-F1
#
_entry.id   AF-A0A6P0V801-F1
#
_cell.length_a   1.000
_cell.length_b   1.000
_cell.length_c   1.000
_cell.angle_alpha   90.00
_cell.angle_beta   90.00
_cell.angle_gamma   90.00
#
_symmetry.space_group_name_H-M   'P 1'
#
loop_
_entity.id
_entity.type
_entity.pdbx_description
1 polymer ?
#
loop_
_entity_poly.entity_id
_entity_poly.type
_entity_poly.pdbx_seq_one_letter_code
_entity_poly.pdbx_strand_id
1 'polypeptide(L)'
;MLSNDVNQKSLIQRIEQVVTILMEERPLFKEDLDYSDMVNHLAQGFQENLPLEEFNTMSEAELKENCSFIMATKILSKIGQELTPEQMAIFDEAIKRK
;
A
#
# COMPACT_ATOMS: atom_id res chain seq x y z
N MET A 1 -23.56 11.26 -14.85
CA MET A 1 -22.16 11.42 -14.40
C MET A 1 -22.02 11.50 -12.87
N LEU A 2 -23.09 11.58 -12.08
CA LEU A 2 -23.00 11.62 -10.60
C LEU A 2 -22.54 10.31 -9.94
N SER A 3 -22.81 9.15 -10.56
CA SER A 3 -22.53 7.84 -9.96
C SER A 3 -21.02 7.52 -9.88
N ASN A 4 -20.23 7.95 -10.86
CA ASN A 4 -18.78 7.70 -10.85
C ASN A 4 -18.08 8.52 -9.76
N ASP A 5 -18.47 9.78 -9.56
CA ASP A 5 -17.87 10.65 -8.55
C ASP A 5 -18.16 10.17 -7.11
N VAL A 6 -19.38 9.71 -6.86
CA VAL A 6 -19.77 9.14 -5.56
C VAL A 6 -19.02 7.84 -5.27
N ASN A 7 -18.86 6.99 -6.28
CA ASN A 7 -18.16 5.72 -6.11
C ASN A 7 -16.64 5.91 -5.95
N GLN A 8 -16.04 6.85 -6.68
CA GLN A 8 -14.62 7.20 -6.50
C GLN A 8 -14.37 7.75 -5.10
N LYS A 9 -15.27 8.59 -4.58
CA LYS A 9 -15.18 9.10 -3.21
C LYS A 9 -15.28 7.97 -2.18
N SER A 10 -16.17 7.01 -2.39
CA SER A 10 -16.32 5.83 -1.52
C SER A 10 -15.05 4.97 -1.49
N LEU A 11 -14.43 4.73 -2.65
CA LEU A 11 -13.18 3.99 -2.77
C LEU A 11 -12.04 4.67 -1.98
N ILE A 12 -11.85 5.98 -2.19
CA ILE A 12 -10.79 6.74 -1.49
C ILE A 12 -11.01 6.68 0.02
N GLN A 13 -12.25 6.88 0.49
CA GLN A 13 -12.56 6.84 1.93
C GLN A 13 -12.22 5.49 2.57
N ARG A 14 -12.51 4.37 1.90
CA ARG A 14 -12.16 3.04 2.42
C ARG A 14 -10.65 2.84 2.49
N ILE A 15 -9.90 3.37 1.52
CA ILE A 15 -8.44 3.32 1.51
C ILE A 15 -7.86 4.20 2.62
N GLU A 16 -8.35 5.43 2.79
CA GLU A 16 -7.94 6.34 3.87
C GLU A 16 -8.07 5.69 5.25
N GLN A 17 -9.20 5.03 5.50
CA GLN A 17 -9.45 4.30 6.76
C GLN A 17 -8.41 3.18 6.97
N VAL A 18 -8.18 2.36 5.96
CA VAL A 18 -7.20 1.25 6.03
C VAL A 18 -5.78 1.75 6.21
N VAL A 19 -5.37 2.80 5.47
CA VAL A 19 -4.03 3.40 5.59
C VAL A 19 -3.82 3.99 6.98
N THR A 20 -4.83 4.67 7.52
CA THR A 20 -4.79 5.20 8.90
C THR A 20 -4.54 4.08 9.90
N ILE A 21 -5.33 3.01 9.85
CA ILE A 21 -5.19 1.85 10.74
C ILE A 21 -3.79 1.23 10.61
N LEU A 22 -3.32 1.00 9.38
CA LEU A 22 -2.02 0.37 9.14
C LEU A 22 -0.85 1.22 9.65
N MET A 23 -0.91 2.55 9.51
CA MET A 23 0.10 3.47 10.03
C MET A 23 0.05 3.60 11.55
N GLU A 24 -1.12 3.46 12.17
CA GLU A 24 -1.24 3.42 13.64
C GLU A 24 -0.70 2.10 14.21
N GLU A 25 -0.97 0.97 13.56
CA GLU A 25 -0.55 -0.36 14.00
C GLU A 25 0.95 -0.62 13.76
N ARG A 26 1.55 0.01 12.75
CA ARG A 26 2.94 -0.25 12.32
C ARG A 26 3.74 1.05 12.30
N PRO A 27 4.52 1.35 13.36
CA PRO A 27 5.30 2.59 13.45
C PRO A 27 6.18 2.85 12.21
N LEU A 28 6.81 1.80 11.66
CA LEU A 28 7.62 1.90 10.45
C LEU A 28 6.85 2.48 9.25
N PHE A 29 5.57 2.12 9.09
CA PHE A 29 4.76 2.65 7.99
C PHE A 29 4.52 4.14 8.16
N LYS A 30 4.30 4.61 9.39
CA LYS A 30 4.09 6.01 9.71
C LYS A 30 5.37 6.85 9.58
N GLU A 31 6.52 6.26 9.88
CA GLU A 31 7.82 6.94 9.84
C GLU A 31 8.35 7.08 8.40
N ASP A 32 8.18 6.04 7.58
CA ASP A 32 8.86 5.97 6.27
C ASP A 32 7.99 6.27 5.05
N LEU A 33 6.66 6.30 5.21
CA LEU A 33 5.71 6.53 4.13
C LEU A 33 4.92 7.83 4.35
N ASP A 34 4.69 8.57 3.27
CA ASP A 34 3.77 9.70 3.27
C ASP A 34 2.32 9.20 3.14
N TYR A 35 1.44 9.72 4.00
CA TYR A 35 0.03 9.32 4.04
C TYR A 35 -0.70 9.64 2.73
N SER A 36 -0.54 10.87 2.23
CA SER A 36 -1.27 11.34 1.06
C SER A 36 -0.81 10.60 -0.20
N ASP A 37 0.51 10.40 -0.33
CA ASP A 37 1.08 9.61 -1.40
C ASP A 37 0.59 8.16 -1.36
N MET A 38 0.45 7.58 -0.16
CA MET A 38 -0.02 6.20 -0.06
C MET A 38 -1.49 6.03 -0.40
N VAL A 39 -2.35 6.93 0.08
CA VAL A 39 -3.77 6.93 -0.30
C VAL A 39 -3.91 7.07 -1.82
N ASN A 40 -3.19 8.01 -2.43
CA ASN A 40 -3.25 8.23 -3.88
C ASN A 40 -2.72 7.04 -4.67
N HIS A 41 -1.57 6.48 -4.27
CA HIS A 41 -0.95 5.36 -4.97
C HIS A 41 -1.82 4.09 -4.90
N LEU A 42 -2.40 3.80 -3.73
CA LEU A 42 -3.32 2.68 -3.55
C LEU A 42 -4.60 2.90 -4.34
N ALA A 43 -5.20 4.10 -4.27
CA ALA A 43 -6.43 4.40 -5.00
C ALA A 43 -6.24 4.25 -6.51
N GLN A 44 -5.15 4.78 -7.05
CA GLN A 44 -4.79 4.60 -8.45
C GLN A 44 -4.56 3.12 -8.78
N GLY A 45 -3.79 2.40 -7.95
CA GLY A 45 -3.52 0.98 -8.15
C GLY A 45 -4.79 0.13 -8.21
N PHE A 46 -5.75 0.35 -7.29
CA PHE A 46 -7.03 -0.37 -7.34
C PHE A 46 -7.88 0.05 -8.53
N GLN A 47 -7.94 1.34 -8.88
CA GLN A 47 -8.73 1.80 -10.04
C GLN A 47 -8.22 1.27 -11.37
N GLU A 48 -6.90 1.15 -11.53
CA GLU A 48 -6.28 0.70 -12.77
C GLU A 48 -6.35 -0.83 -12.94
N ASN A 49 -6.36 -1.58 -11.83
CA ASN A 49 -6.19 -3.04 -11.85
C ASN A 49 -7.44 -3.82 -11.43
N LEU A 50 -8.47 -3.17 -10.87
CA LEU A 50 -9.65 -3.83 -10.35
C LEU A 50 -10.93 -3.10 -10.77
N PRO A 51 -11.94 -3.81 -11.31
CA PRO A 51 -13.26 -3.24 -11.49
C PRO A 51 -13.84 -2.76 -10.16
N LEU A 52 -14.48 -1.60 -10.19
CA LEU A 52 -15.03 -0.97 -8.99
C LEU A 52 -16.05 -1.85 -8.26
N GLU A 53 -16.82 -2.66 -8.98
CA GLU A 53 -17.76 -3.62 -8.39
C GLU A 53 -17.03 -4.68 -7.55
N GLU A 54 -15.93 -5.21 -8.06
CA GLU A 54 -15.09 -6.18 -7.34
C GLU A 54 -14.46 -5.53 -6.10
N PHE A 55 -13.94 -4.30 -6.24
CA PHE A 55 -13.43 -3.53 -5.10
C PHE A 55 -14.50 -3.35 -4.00
N ASN A 56 -15.73 -3.03 -4.40
CA ASN A 56 -16.83 -2.83 -3.46
C ASN A 56 -17.24 -4.11 -2.71
N THR A 57 -17.00 -5.29 -3.30
CA THR A 57 -17.24 -6.59 -2.64
C THR A 57 -16.08 -7.05 -1.74
N MET A 58 -14.89 -6.46 -1.89
CA MET A 58 -13.71 -6.79 -1.09
C MET A 58 -13.98 -6.55 0.40
N SER A 59 -13.63 -7.54 1.24
CA SER A 59 -13.75 -7.39 2.69
C SER A 59 -12.74 -6.38 3.25
N GLU A 60 -13.01 -5.83 4.43
CA GLU A 60 -12.06 -4.92 5.09
C GLU A 60 -10.73 -5.61 5.41
N ALA A 61 -10.77 -6.88 5.83
CA ALA A 61 -9.58 -7.67 6.11
C ALA A 61 -8.71 -7.88 4.87
N GLU A 62 -9.35 -8.22 3.74
CA GLU A 62 -8.68 -8.39 2.45
C GLU A 62 -8.10 -7.08 1.93
N LEU A 63 -8.85 -5.98 2.02
CA LEU A 63 -8.35 -4.65 1.65
C LEU A 63 -7.15 -4.25 2.51
N LYS A 64 -7.20 -4.50 3.81
CA LYS A 64 -6.11 -4.25 4.74
C LYS A 64 -4.87 -5.08 4.42
N GLU A 65 -5.04 -6.36 4.08
CA GLU A 65 -3.94 -7.24 3.67
C GLU A 65 -3.28 -6.73 2.37
N ASN A 66 -4.08 -6.42 1.35
CA ASN A 66 -3.60 -5.89 0.08
C ASN A 66 -2.84 -4.55 0.26
N CYS A 67 -3.42 -3.60 0.98
CA CYS A 67 -2.76 -2.33 1.30
C CYS A 67 -1.47 -2.55 2.09
N SER A 68 -1.47 -3.43 3.09
CA SER A 68 -0.28 -3.72 3.89
C SER A 68 0.84 -4.32 3.05
N PHE A 69 0.51 -5.19 2.08
CA PHE A 69 1.51 -5.78 1.19
C PHE A 69 2.15 -4.72 0.27
N ILE A 70 1.34 -3.85 -0.32
CA ILE A 70 1.81 -2.76 -1.18
C ILE A 70 2.69 -1.77 -0.39
N MET A 71 2.25 -1.36 0.79
CA MET A 71 3.01 -0.46 1.67
C MET A 71 4.34 -1.07 2.11
N ALA A 72 4.36 -2.37 2.48
CA ALA A 72 5.59 -3.07 2.82
C ALA A 72 6.56 -3.13 1.63
N THR A 73 6.04 -3.40 0.42
CA THR A 73 6.84 -3.41 -0.81
C THR A 73 7.44 -2.04 -1.10
N LYS A 74 6.69 -0.96 -0.87
CA LYS A 74 7.19 0.42 -1.02
C LYS A 74 8.37 0.70 -0.07
N ILE A 75 8.27 0.27 1.19
CA ILE A 75 9.36 0.41 2.16
C ILE A 75 10.59 -0.40 1.73
N LEU A 76 10.40 -1.67 1.34
CA LEU A 76 11.50 -2.50 0.85
C LEU A 76 12.20 -1.88 -0.37
N SER A 77 11.42 -1.29 -1.28
CA SER A 77 11.97 -0.57 -2.44
C SER A 77 12.80 0.65 -2.02
N LYS A 78 12.31 1.44 -1.05
CA LYS A 78 13.05 2.59 -0.49
C LYS A 78 14.36 2.16 0.16
N ILE A 79 14.30 1.15 1.04
CA ILE A 79 15.49 0.58 1.69
C ILE A 79 16.48 0.10 0.63
N GLY A 80 16.02 -0.66 -0.37
CA GLY A 80 16.88 -1.16 -1.43
C GLY A 80 17.58 -0.07 -2.25
N GLN A 81 17.00 1.13 -2.36
CA GLN A 81 17.63 2.29 -3.01
C GLN A 81 18.70 2.97 -2.14
N GLU A 82 18.65 2.77 -0.83
CA GLU A 82 19.58 3.37 0.13
C GLU A 82 20.79 2.48 0.44
N LEU A 83 20.72 1.19 0.10
CA LEU A 83 21.82 0.24 0.32
C LEU A 83 22.98 0.47 -0.66
N THR A 84 24.21 0.42 -0.16
CA THR A 84 25.40 0.33 -1.03
C THR A 84 25.42 -1.03 -1.76
N PRO A 85 26.20 -1.18 -2.84
CA PRO A 85 26.35 -2.47 -3.53
C PRO A 85 26.76 -3.62 -2.59
N GLU A 86 27.65 -3.35 -1.63
CA GLU A 86 28.09 -4.32 -0.63
C GLU A 86 26.96 -4.71 0.33
N GLN A 87 26.17 -3.74 0.77
CA GLN A 87 25.03 -3.99 1.66
C GLN A 87 23.91 -4.75 0.94
N MET A 88 23.65 -4.45 -0.35
CA MET A 88 22.69 -5.18 -1.17
C MET A 88 23.11 -6.65 -1.35
N ALA A 89 24.39 -6.92 -1.58
CA ALA A 89 24.90 -8.29 -1.67
C ALA A 89 24.68 -9.09 -0.37
N ILE A 90 24.85 -8.45 0.80
CA ILE A 90 24.58 -9.07 2.11
C ILE A 90 23.08 -9.34 2.28
N PHE A 91 22.23 -8.37 1.91
CA PHE A 91 20.78 -8.49 1.98
C PHE A 91 20.26 -9.64 1.09
N ASP A 92 20.73 -9.72 -0.16
CA ASP A 92 20.37 -10.78 -1.10
C ASP A 92 20.76 -12.17 -0.55
N GLU A 93 21.95 -12.30 0.01
CA GLU A 93 22.40 -13.55 0.63
C GLU A 93 21.59 -13.94 1.87
N ALA A 94 21.08 -12.95 2.64
CA ALA A 94 20.23 -13.23 3.79
C ALA A 94 18.83 -13.71 3.39
N ILE A 95 18.27 -13.20 2.29
CA ILE A 95 16.93 -13.58 1.81
C ILE A 95 16.94 -14.93 1.10
N LYS A 96 17.96 -15.24 0.29
CA LYS A 96 18.09 -16.54 -0.40
C LYS A 96 18.18 -17.75 0.54
N ARG A 97 18.48 -17.52 1.83
CA ARG A 97 18.61 -18.58 2.86
C ARG A 97 17.28 -18.89 3.57
N LYS A 98 16.19 -18.23 3.21
CA LYS A 98 14.82 -18.58 3.63
C LYS A 98 14.07 -19.26 2.51
#